data_AF-M7X520-F1
#
_entry.id   AF-M7X520-F1
#
_cell.length_a   1.000
_cell.length_b   1.000
_cell.length_c   1.000
_cell.angle_alpha   90.00
_cell.angle_beta   90.00
_cell.angle_gamma   90.00
#
_symmetry.space_group_name_H-M   'P 1'
#
loop_
_entity.id
_entity.type
_entity.pdbx_description
1 polymer ?
#
loop_
_entity_poly.entity_id
_entity_poly.type
_entity_poly.pdbx_seq_one_letter_code
_entity_poly.pdbx_strand_id
1 'polypeptide(L)'
;MLPTPRAVTRAAAFAVNGARSFASTALRPAPPATASVPAETSEASSRVPADVALAVWDTRVLPSAERRRELLKARCDIFGSEYNPDRVRNGAKVLQQRLTGEVKAGYYGPRLIGVAKLNRLYTVEGQPPAFRDLVDEQRREDIKAKNKRGKFKPKKGQGRRATMKKK
;
A
#
# COMPACT_ATOMS: atom_id res chain seq x y z
N MET A 1 -47.24 -3.86 -25.67
CA MET A 1 -46.61 -4.75 -24.68
C MET A 1 -45.16 -4.33 -24.51
N LEU A 2 -44.80 -3.77 -23.35
CA LEU A 2 -43.45 -3.33 -23.02
C LEU A 2 -42.67 -4.50 -22.40
N PRO A 3 -41.43 -4.81 -22.82
CA PRO A 3 -40.62 -5.80 -22.12
C PRO A 3 -40.08 -5.21 -20.81
N THR A 4 -40.37 -5.89 -19.70
CA THR A 4 -39.86 -5.59 -18.36
C THR A 4 -38.35 -5.84 -18.26
N PRO A 5 -37.57 -5.01 -17.56
CA PRO A 5 -36.17 -5.30 -17.30
C PRO A 5 -36.03 -6.48 -16.32
N ARG A 6 -35.18 -7.45 -16.67
CA ARG A 6 -34.75 -8.52 -15.76
C ARG A 6 -33.93 -7.93 -14.62
N ALA A 7 -34.34 -8.18 -13.38
CA ALA A 7 -33.60 -7.85 -12.18
C ALA A 7 -32.28 -8.64 -12.15
N VAL A 8 -31.15 -7.93 -12.25
CA VAL A 8 -29.83 -8.48 -11.96
C VAL A 8 -29.52 -8.15 -10.51
N THR A 9 -29.80 -9.08 -9.61
CA THR A 9 -29.32 -9.01 -8.23
C THR A 9 -27.82 -9.29 -8.22
N ARG A 10 -27.02 -8.24 -8.04
CA ARG A 10 -25.61 -8.37 -7.63
C ARG A 10 -25.38 -7.51 -6.40
N ALA A 11 -25.69 -8.09 -5.24
CA ALA A 11 -25.17 -7.59 -3.97
C ALA A 11 -23.66 -7.85 -3.94
N ALA A 12 -22.87 -6.79 -4.05
CA ALA A 12 -21.44 -6.81 -3.75
C ALA A 12 -21.15 -5.61 -2.86
N ALA A 13 -21.41 -5.78 -1.56
CA ALA A 13 -20.94 -4.87 -0.53
C ALA A 13 -19.44 -5.11 -0.33
N PHE A 14 -18.60 -4.20 -0.84
CA PHE A 14 -17.21 -4.11 -0.41
C PHE A 14 -17.16 -3.29 0.88
N ALA A 15 -17.35 -3.97 2.00
CA ALA A 15 -16.99 -3.45 3.32
C ALA A 15 -15.53 -3.82 3.59
N VAL A 16 -14.62 -2.86 3.46
CA VAL A 16 -13.25 -2.99 3.98
C VAL A 16 -13.28 -2.61 5.45
N ASN A 17 -13.80 -3.52 6.28
CA ASN A 17 -13.67 -3.46 7.73
C ASN A 17 -12.29 -3.98 8.11
N GLY A 18 -11.34 -3.06 8.29
CA GLY A 18 -10.03 -3.33 8.88
C GLY A 18 -10.10 -3.46 10.41
N ALA A 19 -10.86 -4.43 10.91
CA ALA A 19 -10.79 -4.87 12.30
C ALA A 19 -9.99 -6.18 12.34
N ARG A 20 -8.68 -6.08 12.61
CA ARG A 20 -7.86 -7.25 12.90
C ARG A 20 -8.02 -7.59 14.38
N SER A 21 -8.97 -8.47 14.67
CA SER A 21 -9.02 -9.24 15.90
C SER A 21 -7.88 -10.28 15.89
N PHE A 22 -6.85 -10.05 16.70
CA PHE A 22 -5.91 -11.11 17.05
C PHE A 22 -6.50 -11.89 18.21
N ALA A 23 -7.17 -13.00 17.91
CA ALA A 23 -7.54 -14.01 18.88
C ALA A 23 -6.87 -15.34 18.50
N SER A 24 -6.43 -16.06 19.55
CA SER A 24 -6.09 -17.48 19.55
C SER A 24 -4.77 -17.86 18.86
N THR A 25 -3.69 -17.85 19.63
CA THR A 25 -2.62 -18.87 19.49
C THR A 25 -2.75 -19.85 20.64
N ALA A 26 -2.73 -21.12 20.26
CA ALA A 26 -2.99 -22.32 21.02
C ALA A 26 -2.19 -22.49 22.32
N LEU A 27 -2.81 -23.27 23.21
CA LEU A 27 -2.29 -23.93 24.40
C LEU A 27 -0.82 -24.35 24.27
N ARG A 28 -0.03 -24.00 25.28
CA ARG A 28 1.24 -24.66 25.60
C ARG A 28 1.00 -25.55 26.83
N PRO A 29 1.30 -26.87 26.79
CA PRO A 29 1.09 -27.74 27.94
C PRO A 29 2.09 -27.43 29.06
N ALA A 30 1.59 -27.52 30.30
CA ALA A 30 2.34 -27.30 31.53
C ALA A 30 3.39 -28.42 31.77
N PRO A 31 4.59 -28.09 32.30
CA PRO A 31 5.53 -29.10 32.79
C PRO A 31 5.09 -29.64 34.17
N PRO A 32 5.38 -30.92 34.49
CA PRO A 32 4.97 -31.54 35.75
C PRO A 32 5.78 -31.00 36.94
N ALA A 33 5.08 -30.85 38.06
CA ALA A 33 5.62 -30.46 39.35
C ALA A 33 6.51 -31.57 39.93
N THR A 34 7.76 -31.23 40.25
CA THR A 34 8.60 -31.97 41.20
C THR A 34 8.63 -31.21 42.51
N ALA A 35 8.11 -31.84 43.56
CA ALA A 35 8.09 -31.32 44.92
C ALA A 35 9.36 -31.68 45.70
N SER A 36 9.61 -30.86 46.74
CA SER A 36 10.44 -31.05 47.94
C SER A 36 11.94 -30.73 47.86
N VAL A 37 12.36 -29.66 48.56
CA VAL A 37 13.10 -29.67 49.86
C VAL A 37 12.84 -28.32 50.57
N PRO A 38 12.63 -28.27 51.91
CA PRO A 38 12.31 -27.04 52.64
C PRO A 38 13.49 -26.40 53.38
N ALA A 39 13.32 -25.10 53.64
CA ALA A 39 13.91 -24.27 54.69
C ALA A 39 15.40 -23.92 54.61
N GLU A 40 15.67 -22.66 54.23
CA GLU A 40 16.50 -21.76 55.03
C GLU A 40 16.11 -20.30 54.72
N THR A 41 15.73 -19.58 55.77
CA THR A 41 15.53 -18.14 55.82
C THR A 41 16.80 -17.40 55.41
N SER A 42 16.76 -16.72 54.26
CA SER A 42 17.67 -15.59 54.01
C SER A 42 16.91 -14.48 53.30
N GLU A 43 16.47 -13.51 54.10
CA GLU A 43 15.99 -12.20 53.69
C GLU A 43 17.04 -11.46 52.87
N ALA A 44 17.10 -11.62 51.54
CA ALA A 44 17.82 -10.69 50.66
C ALA A 44 17.56 -11.00 49.18
N SER A 45 16.62 -10.29 48.56
CA SER A 45 16.81 -9.67 47.22
C SER A 45 15.55 -8.93 46.73
N SER A 46 14.85 -8.25 47.63
CA SER A 46 13.93 -7.15 47.28
C SER A 46 14.60 -5.79 47.51
N ARG A 47 15.94 -5.74 47.49
CA ARG A 47 16.67 -4.48 47.45
C ARG A 47 16.51 -3.89 46.05
N VAL A 48 15.36 -3.25 45.81
CA VAL A 48 15.42 -1.92 45.23
C VAL A 48 16.48 -1.19 46.08
N PRO A 49 17.65 -0.83 45.53
CA PRO A 49 18.68 -0.19 46.33
C PRO A 49 18.02 1.01 47.02
N ALA A 50 18.27 1.18 48.33
CA ALA A 50 17.66 2.25 49.13
C ALA A 50 17.89 3.64 48.50
N ASP A 51 18.92 3.76 47.67
CA ASP A 51 19.26 4.89 46.81
C ASP A 51 18.15 5.29 45.82
N VAL A 52 17.26 4.37 45.45
CA VAL A 52 16.14 4.60 44.51
C VAL A 52 14.88 5.06 45.25
N ALA A 53 14.72 4.73 46.53
CA ALA A 53 13.53 5.06 47.30
C ALA A 53 13.54 6.48 47.88
N LEU A 54 14.70 7.15 47.91
CA LEU A 54 14.87 8.53 48.41
C LEU A 54 15.51 9.47 47.38
N ALA A 55 15.45 9.14 46.09
CA ALA A 55 15.78 10.10 45.06
C ALA A 55 14.65 11.11 44.92
N VAL A 56 14.65 12.10 45.82
CA VAL A 56 14.36 13.49 45.45
C VAL A 56 15.00 13.68 44.08
N TRP A 57 14.20 13.99 43.05
CA TRP A 57 14.67 14.19 41.69
C TRP A 57 15.52 15.47 41.66
N ASP A 58 16.72 15.38 42.21
CA ASP A 58 17.65 16.49 42.30
C ASP A 58 18.17 16.76 40.89
N THR A 59 17.55 17.74 40.23
CA THR A 59 17.88 18.15 38.86
C THR A 59 19.30 18.71 38.72
N ARG A 60 20.02 18.85 39.85
CA ARG A 60 21.37 19.40 39.96
C ARG A 60 22.46 18.36 39.67
N VAL A 61 22.19 17.07 39.82
CA VAL A 61 23.18 16.00 39.59
C VAL A 61 22.81 15.21 38.34
N LEU A 62 23.63 15.34 37.29
CA LEU A 62 23.47 14.56 36.06
C LEU A 62 23.84 13.08 36.32
N PRO A 63 22.98 12.12 35.96
CA PRO A 63 23.30 10.70 36.10
C PRO A 63 24.47 10.29 35.18
N SER A 64 25.17 9.22 35.56
CA SER A 64 26.31 8.68 34.83
C SER A 64 25.97 8.43 33.35
N ALA A 65 26.97 8.51 32.48
CA ALA A 65 26.78 8.30 31.04
C ALA A 65 26.22 6.90 30.73
N GLU A 66 26.65 5.88 31.48
CA GLU A 66 26.17 4.51 31.37
C GLU A 66 24.70 4.39 31.77
N ARG A 67 24.31 4.99 32.90
CA ARG A 67 22.92 4.95 33.35
C ARG A 67 21.96 5.62 32.37
N ARG A 68 22.41 6.70 31.72
CA ARG A 68 21.64 7.35 30.64
C ARG A 68 21.51 6.47 29.40
N ARG A 69 22.56 5.73 29.04
CA ARG A 69 22.52 4.78 27.91
C ARG A 69 21.56 3.62 28.16
N GLU A 70 21.54 3.08 29.38
CA GLU A 70 20.60 2.03 29.79
C GLU A 70 19.14 2.50 29.71
N LEU A 71 18.85 3.70 30.22
CA LEU A 71 17.51 4.30 30.12
C LEU A 71 17.11 4.46 28.66
N LEU A 72 17.98 5.01 27.81
CA LEU A 72 17.70 5.16 26.38
C LEU A 72 17.46 3.83 25.69
N LYS A 73 18.21 2.78 26.04
CA LYS A 73 17.98 1.42 25.53
C LYS A 73 16.61 0.90 25.96
N ALA A 74 16.28 0.95 27.26
CA ALA A 74 14.98 0.51 27.77
C ALA A 74 13.82 1.28 27.13
N ARG A 75 13.98 2.60 26.92
CA ARG A 75 13.01 3.42 26.18
C ARG A 75 12.84 2.92 24.75
N CYS A 76 13.93 2.65 24.05
CA CYS A 76 13.88 2.14 22.69
C CYS A 76 13.14 0.79 22.61
N ASP A 77 13.40 -0.10 23.56
CA ASP A 77 12.76 -1.42 23.66
C ASP A 77 11.25 -1.30 23.93
N ILE A 78 10.83 -0.40 24.83
CA ILE A 78 9.40 -0.16 25.14
C ILE A 78 8.64 0.40 23.94
N PHE A 79 9.23 1.35 23.22
CA PHE A 79 8.54 2.05 22.11
C PHE A 79 8.83 1.45 20.73
N GLY A 80 9.59 0.35 20.66
CA GLY A 80 9.97 -0.28 19.39
C GLY A 80 10.76 0.65 18.47
N SER A 81 11.58 1.55 19.02
CA SER A 81 12.45 2.45 18.26
C SER A 81 13.89 1.91 18.19
N GLU A 82 14.67 2.36 17.20
CA GLU A 82 16.04 1.87 16.99
C GLU A 82 17.03 2.55 17.95
N TYR A 83 17.84 1.76 18.66
CA TYR A 83 18.93 2.23 19.52
C TYR A 83 20.25 2.31 18.74
N ASN A 84 20.75 3.52 18.47
CA ASN A 84 21.98 3.77 17.71
C ASN A 84 22.95 4.70 18.47
N PRO A 85 23.75 4.17 19.42
CA PRO A 85 24.66 4.97 20.24
C PRO A 85 25.85 5.53 19.46
N ASP A 86 26.35 4.77 18.47
CA ASP A 86 27.55 5.11 17.68
C ASP A 86 27.23 5.99 16.46
N ARG A 87 25.95 6.33 16.25
CA ARG A 87 25.46 7.17 15.15
C ARG A 87 25.87 6.64 13.77
N VAL A 88 25.89 5.32 13.62
CA VAL A 88 26.22 4.64 12.36
C VAL A 88 25.09 4.87 11.35
N ARG A 89 25.43 4.95 10.06
CA ARG A 89 24.46 5.17 8.97
C ARG A 89 23.74 3.87 8.60
N ASN A 90 22.65 3.56 9.31
CA ASN A 90 21.91 2.30 9.18
C ASN A 90 20.81 2.31 8.10
N GLY A 91 20.65 3.41 7.35
CA GLY A 91 19.63 3.52 6.29
C GLY A 91 18.19 3.73 6.79
N ALA A 92 17.95 3.82 8.10
CA ALA A 92 16.64 4.05 8.71
C ALA A 92 15.89 5.27 8.14
N LYS A 93 16.62 6.33 7.75
CA LYS A 93 16.07 7.51 7.08
C LYS A 93 15.28 7.15 5.81
N VAL A 94 15.77 6.19 5.02
CA VAL A 94 15.12 5.77 3.77
C VAL A 94 13.88 4.95 4.06
N LEU A 95 13.91 4.07 5.07
CA LEU A 95 12.78 3.22 5.45
C LEU A 95 11.67 4.00 6.19
N GLN A 96 12.02 5.03 6.94
CA GLN A 96 11.06 5.91 7.63
C GLN A 96 10.33 6.87 6.68
N GLN A 97 10.85 7.08 5.46
CA GLN A 97 10.14 7.88 4.47
C GLN A 97 8.82 7.20 4.11
N ARG A 98 7.73 7.98 4.16
CA ARG A 98 6.43 7.50 3.71
C ARG A 98 6.51 7.15 2.23
N LEU A 99 5.94 6.01 1.85
CA LEU A 99 5.84 5.61 0.46
C LEU A 99 4.97 6.62 -0.31
N THR A 100 5.50 7.14 -1.41
CA THR A 100 4.81 8.14 -2.27
C THR A 100 4.32 7.54 -3.59
N GLY A 101 4.39 6.21 -3.73
CA GLY A 101 4.09 5.51 -4.98
C GLY A 101 2.69 5.76 -5.50
N GLU A 102 1.67 5.66 -4.63
CA GLU A 102 0.26 5.86 -5.00
C GLU A 102 -0.02 7.30 -5.43
N VAL A 103 0.51 8.28 -4.70
CA VAL A 103 0.40 9.71 -5.02
C VAL A 103 0.99 9.98 -6.42
N LYS A 104 2.15 9.39 -6.72
CA LYS A 104 2.80 9.54 -8.03
C LYS A 104 2.03 8.81 -9.14
N ALA A 105 1.52 7.60 -8.88
CA ALA A 105 0.72 6.85 -9.83
C ALA A 105 -0.57 7.60 -10.21
N GLY A 106 -1.15 8.34 -9.26
CA GLY A 106 -2.34 9.15 -9.45
C GLY A 106 -2.14 10.45 -10.24
N TYR A 107 -0.94 10.78 -10.74
CA TYR A 107 -0.64 12.10 -11.34
C TYR A 107 -1.59 12.50 -12.49
N TYR A 108 -1.91 11.57 -13.39
CA TYR A 108 -2.89 11.81 -14.48
C TYR A 108 -4.31 11.33 -14.14
N GLY A 109 -4.52 10.82 -12.93
CA GLY A 109 -5.77 10.19 -12.52
C GLY A 109 -6.05 8.84 -13.19
N PRO A 110 -7.18 8.20 -12.84
CA PRO A 110 -7.63 6.97 -13.50
C PRO A 110 -8.06 7.23 -14.95
N ARG A 111 -7.87 6.26 -15.83
CA ARG A 111 -8.41 6.33 -17.20
C ARG A 111 -9.93 6.32 -17.15
N LEU A 112 -10.55 7.40 -17.63
CA LEU A 112 -12.00 7.50 -17.75
C LEU A 112 -12.55 6.49 -18.78
N ILE A 113 -13.81 6.12 -18.61
CA ILE A 113 -14.52 5.20 -19.51
C ILE A 113 -14.77 5.92 -20.83
N GLY A 114 -14.13 5.47 -21.92
CA GLY A 114 -14.38 6.00 -23.25
C GLY A 114 -15.71 5.52 -23.86
N VAL A 115 -16.19 6.23 -24.89
CA VAL A 115 -17.47 5.94 -25.59
C VAL A 115 -17.55 4.50 -26.10
N ALA A 116 -16.43 3.96 -26.59
CA ALA A 116 -16.36 2.56 -27.03
C ALA A 116 -16.66 1.55 -25.89
N LYS A 117 -16.22 1.84 -24.66
CA LYS A 117 -16.50 0.98 -23.50
C LYS A 117 -17.95 1.14 -23.04
N LEU A 118 -18.51 2.36 -23.10
CA LEU A 118 -19.94 2.58 -22.85
C LEU A 118 -20.82 1.79 -23.84
N ASN A 119 -20.49 1.84 -25.14
CA ASN A 119 -21.24 1.07 -26.13
C ASN A 119 -21.18 -0.44 -25.88
N ARG A 120 -20.06 -0.99 -25.41
CA ARG A 120 -19.99 -2.42 -25.03
C ARG A 120 -20.87 -2.79 -23.84
N LEU A 121 -21.08 -1.87 -22.90
CA LEU A 121 -21.85 -2.13 -21.68
C LEU A 121 -23.35 -1.97 -21.89
N TYR A 122 -23.76 -1.02 -22.75
CA TYR A 122 -25.14 -0.59 -22.87
C TYR A 122 -25.80 -0.91 -24.22
N THR A 123 -25.05 -1.37 -25.22
CA THR A 123 -25.63 -1.78 -26.51
C THR A 123 -26.00 -3.25 -26.46
N VAL A 124 -27.26 -3.57 -26.79
CA VAL A 124 -27.73 -4.94 -26.97
C VAL A 124 -27.11 -5.53 -28.24
N GLU A 125 -26.71 -6.80 -28.21
CA GLU A 125 -26.11 -7.48 -29.36
C GLU A 125 -27.01 -7.35 -30.60
N GLY A 126 -26.44 -6.88 -31.72
CA GLY A 126 -27.15 -6.69 -32.99
C GLY A 126 -27.81 -5.32 -33.18
N GLN A 127 -27.80 -4.43 -32.18
CA GLN A 127 -28.32 -3.07 -32.31
C GLN A 127 -27.22 -2.04 -32.64
N PRO A 128 -27.58 -0.90 -33.26
CA PRO A 128 -26.64 0.20 -33.47
C PRO A 128 -26.13 0.74 -32.12
N PRO A 129 -24.90 1.30 -32.09
CA PRO A 129 -24.32 1.82 -30.86
C PRO A 129 -25.20 2.91 -30.24
N ALA A 130 -25.46 2.79 -28.95
CA ALA A 130 -26.29 3.75 -28.22
C ALA A 130 -25.65 5.15 -28.13
N PHE A 131 -24.31 5.22 -28.06
CA PHE A 131 -23.55 6.46 -27.94
C PHE A 131 -22.70 6.70 -29.19
N ARG A 132 -22.72 7.94 -29.69
CA ARG A 132 -21.93 8.39 -30.84
C ARG A 132 -20.70 9.16 -30.38
N ASP A 133 -19.55 8.88 -30.99
CA ASP A 133 -18.30 9.61 -30.77
C ASP A 133 -18.03 10.52 -31.96
N LEU A 134 -18.45 11.78 -31.83
CA LEU A 134 -18.42 12.77 -32.93
C LEU A 134 -16.99 13.06 -33.40
N VAL A 135 -16.01 13.03 -32.48
CA VAL A 135 -14.60 13.29 -32.79
C VAL A 135 -14.05 12.15 -33.65
N ASP A 136 -14.34 10.91 -33.26
CA ASP A 136 -13.93 9.73 -34.03
C ASP A 136 -14.68 9.63 -35.37
N GLU A 137 -15.96 10.00 -35.42
CA GLU A 137 -16.75 10.06 -36.67
C GLU A 137 -16.14 11.07 -37.65
N GLN A 138 -15.88 12.31 -37.21
CA GLN A 138 -15.24 13.34 -38.02
C GLN A 138 -13.86 12.88 -38.53
N ARG A 139 -13.05 12.30 -37.64
CA ARG A 139 -11.74 11.76 -38.02
C ARG A 139 -11.85 10.73 -39.14
N ARG A 140 -12.87 9.87 -39.13
CA ARG A 140 -13.10 8.86 -40.17
C ARG A 140 -13.52 9.50 -41.48
N GLU A 141 -14.35 10.54 -41.45
CA GLU A 141 -14.77 11.29 -42.63
C GLU A 141 -13.60 12.03 -43.28
N ASP A 142 -12.75 12.68 -42.48
CA ASP A 142 -11.52 13.33 -42.95
C ASP A 142 -10.59 12.33 -43.64
N ILE A 143 -10.43 11.12 -43.07
CA ILE A 143 -9.66 10.04 -43.68
C ILE A 143 -10.29 9.61 -45.01
N LYS A 144 -11.61 9.41 -45.07
CA LYS A 144 -12.32 9.08 -46.32
C LYS A 144 -12.12 10.15 -47.39
N ALA A 145 -12.22 11.43 -47.02
CA ALA A 145 -12.00 12.54 -47.94
C ALA A 145 -10.55 12.59 -48.47
N LYS A 146 -9.55 12.37 -47.60
CA LYS A 146 -8.14 12.25 -48.01
C LYS A 146 -7.89 11.07 -48.94
N ASN A 147 -8.51 9.93 -48.65
CA ASN A 147 -8.41 8.73 -49.48
C ASN A 147 -8.99 8.96 -50.88
N LYS A 148 -10.16 9.62 -50.98
CA LYS A 148 -10.76 10.01 -52.28
C LYS A 148 -9.83 10.89 -53.12
N ARG A 149 -9.03 11.75 -52.47
CA ARG A 149 -8.05 12.62 -53.14
C ARG A 149 -6.73 11.93 -53.49
N GLY A 150 -6.60 10.62 -53.22
CA GLY A 150 -5.32 9.90 -53.37
C GLY A 150 -4.26 10.29 -52.33
N LYS A 151 -4.59 11.15 -51.37
CA LYS A 151 -3.71 11.59 -50.27
C LYS A 151 -3.84 10.66 -49.06
N PHE A 152 -3.94 9.36 -49.31
CA PHE A 152 -4.02 8.36 -48.26
C PHE A 152 -2.64 8.11 -47.64
N LYS A 153 -2.63 7.73 -46.37
CA LYS A 153 -1.39 7.31 -45.72
C LYS A 153 -0.98 5.95 -46.32
N PRO A 154 0.23 5.80 -46.89
CA PRO A 154 0.65 4.52 -47.45
C PRO A 154 0.67 3.43 -46.36
N LYS A 155 0.48 2.17 -46.78
CA LYS A 155 0.53 1.03 -45.87
C LYS A 155 1.88 0.99 -45.15
N LYS A 156 1.89 0.65 -43.86
CA LYS A 156 3.11 0.54 -43.06
C LYS A 156 4.12 -0.38 -43.77
N GLY A 157 5.37 0.10 -43.91
CA GLY A 157 6.44 -0.62 -44.63
C GLY A 157 6.41 -0.51 -46.15
N GLN A 158 5.33 0.02 -46.75
CA GLN A 158 5.18 0.24 -48.19
C GLN A 158 5.21 1.75 -48.53
N GLY A 159 6.08 2.48 -47.83
CA GLY A 159 6.30 3.89 -48.12
C GLY A 159 7.18 4.07 -49.35
N ARG A 160 7.23 5.31 -49.87
CA ARG A 160 8.03 5.67 -51.06
C ARG A 160 9.50 5.21 -50.97
N ARG A 161 10.13 5.28 -49.79
CA ARG A 161 11.51 4.80 -49.60
C ARG A 161 11.64 3.28 -49.79
N ALA A 162 10.66 2.51 -49.32
CA ALA A 162 10.67 1.05 -49.43
C ALA A 162 10.40 0.58 -50.87
N THR A 163 9.56 1.29 -51.62
CA THR A 163 9.34 1.01 -53.03
C THR A 163 10.56 1.37 -53.89
N MET A 164 11.25 2.47 -53.57
CA MET A 164 12.47 2.87 -54.28
C MET A 164 13.66 1.94 -54.01
N LYS A 165 13.78 1.33 -52.82
CA LYS A 165 14.86 0.36 -52.51
C LYS A 165 14.71 -0.99 -53.25
N LYS A 166 13.49 -1.34 -53.66
CA LYS A 166 13.18 -2.57 -54.39
C LYS A 166 13.36 -2.44 -55.91
N LYS A 167 13.58 -1.21 -56.41
CA LYS A 167 13.73 -0.88 -57.81
C LYS A 167 15.19 -0.59 -58.10
#